data_AF-A0AA39TS97-F1
#
_entry.id   AF-A0AA39TS97-F1
#
_cell.length_a   1.000
_cell.length_b   1.000
_cell.length_c   1.000
_cell.angle_alpha   90.00
_cell.angle_beta   90.00
_cell.angle_gamma   90.00
#
_symmetry.space_group_name_H-M   'P 1'
#
loop_
_entity.id
_entity.type
_entity.pdbx_description
1 polymer ?
#
loop_
_entity_poly.entity_id
_entity_poly.type
_entity_poly.pdbx_seq_one_letter_code
_entity_poly.pdbx_strand_id
1 'polypeptide(L)'
;MLGHDDNAYKLPRGRKDWGEPLAATAARETFEETGYHTSLLLLTRTSQPALALSDPSHPYHAEAKAAQCTAEDGTLAVVPWYVGVGDSTAKPVAGTQMEDENYEAVWVAYDEAPSLMADSVYDLELRRLVQTANGI
;
A
#
# COMPACT_ATOMS: atom_id res chain seq x y z
N MET A 1 3.25 8.17 -3.15
CA MET A 1 2.30 8.36 -4.27
C MET A 1 0.96 7.81 -3.84
N LEU A 2 -0.11 8.58 -4.02
CA LEU A 2 -1.49 8.23 -3.64
C LEU A 2 -2.37 8.29 -4.89
N GLY A 3 -3.43 7.49 -4.92
CA GLY A 3 -4.60 7.72 -5.78
C GLY A 3 -5.66 8.52 -5.01
N HIS A 4 -6.40 9.38 -5.71
CA HIS A 4 -7.49 10.18 -5.14
C HIS A 4 -8.74 10.06 -6.03
N ASP A 5 -9.87 9.68 -5.44
CA ASP A 5 -11.22 9.88 -6.00
C ASP A 5 -11.90 11.06 -5.28
N ASP A 6 -13.09 11.51 -5.72
CA ASP A 6 -13.81 12.66 -5.12
C ASP A 6 -14.09 12.56 -3.59
N ASN A 7 -13.76 11.44 -2.92
CA ASN A 7 -14.08 11.20 -1.52
C ASN A 7 -12.90 10.81 -0.60
N ALA A 8 -11.75 10.35 -1.10
CA ALA A 8 -10.59 10.04 -0.24
C ALA A 8 -9.25 9.82 -0.97
N TYR A 9 -8.16 10.14 -0.27
CA TYR A 9 -6.80 9.71 -0.64
C TYR A 9 -6.53 8.27 -0.17
N LYS A 10 -6.01 7.42 -1.07
CA LYS A 10 -5.75 6.00 -0.82
C LYS A 10 -4.39 5.57 -1.37
N LEU A 11 -3.78 4.55 -0.76
CA LEU A 11 -2.63 3.86 -1.37
C LEU A 11 -3.12 2.96 -2.51
N PRO A 12 -2.36 2.85 -3.62
CA PRO A 12 -2.74 1.99 -4.72
C PRO A 12 -2.84 0.53 -4.30
N ARG A 13 -3.94 -0.14 -4.67
CA ARG A 13 -4.17 -1.56 -4.35
C ARG A 13 -5.25 -2.16 -5.23
N GLY A 14 -5.12 -3.45 -5.52
CA GLY A 14 -6.21 -4.20 -6.14
C GLY A 14 -6.09 -5.70 -5.99
N ARG A 15 -6.85 -6.41 -6.80
CA ARG A 15 -7.04 -7.86 -6.65
C ARG A 15 -5.92 -8.60 -7.36
N LYS A 16 -5.38 -9.60 -6.67
CA LYS A 16 -4.40 -10.52 -7.23
C LYS A 16 -5.05 -11.43 -8.27
N ASP A 17 -4.48 -11.50 -9.46
CA ASP A 17 -4.91 -12.44 -10.48
C ASP A 17 -4.45 -13.87 -10.20
N TRP A 18 -5.14 -14.86 -10.76
CA TRP A 18 -4.75 -16.27 -10.61
C TRP A 18 -3.35 -16.52 -11.19
N GLY A 19 -2.47 -17.12 -10.37
CA GLY A 19 -1.07 -17.37 -10.75
C GLY A 19 -0.13 -16.17 -10.65
N GLU A 20 -0.64 -14.94 -10.42
CA GLU A 20 0.19 -13.75 -10.30
C GLU A 20 0.90 -13.70 -8.92
N PRO A 21 2.21 -13.43 -8.84
CA PRO A 21 2.90 -13.16 -7.58
C PRO A 21 2.42 -11.84 -6.96
N LEU A 22 2.29 -11.78 -5.62
CA LEU A 22 1.83 -10.58 -4.90
C LEU A 22 2.63 -9.31 -5.20
N ALA A 23 3.95 -9.43 -5.35
CA ALA A 23 4.81 -8.30 -5.74
C ALA A 23 4.53 -7.84 -7.18
N ALA A 24 4.24 -8.76 -8.09
CA ALA A 24 3.87 -8.40 -9.46
C ALA A 24 2.50 -7.70 -9.49
N THR A 25 1.54 -8.20 -8.72
CA THR A 25 0.24 -7.55 -8.49
C THR A 25 0.42 -6.12 -7.98
N ALA A 26 1.21 -5.90 -6.92
CA ALA A 26 1.40 -4.56 -6.36
C ALA A 26 1.99 -3.58 -7.39
N ALA A 27 2.94 -4.04 -8.22
CA ALA A 27 3.51 -3.21 -9.29
C ALA A 27 2.50 -2.92 -10.42
N ARG A 28 1.69 -3.92 -10.81
CA ARG A 28 0.63 -3.78 -11.81
C ARG A 28 -0.46 -2.81 -11.34
N GLU A 29 -1.04 -3.06 -10.18
CA GLU A 29 -2.10 -2.22 -9.60
C GLU A 29 -1.64 -0.77 -9.42
N THR A 30 -0.40 -0.58 -8.96
CA THR A 30 0.19 0.77 -8.89
C THR A 30 0.21 1.44 -10.26
N PHE A 31 0.61 0.71 -11.30
CA PHE A 31 0.66 1.27 -12.66
C PHE A 31 -0.73 1.52 -13.24
N GLU A 32 -1.67 0.61 -13.05
CA GLU A 32 -3.06 0.73 -13.52
C GLU A 32 -3.72 1.96 -12.90
N GLU A 33 -3.71 2.08 -11.57
CA GLU A 33 -4.39 3.16 -10.85
C GLU A 33 -3.70 4.53 -11.00
N THR A 34 -2.36 4.57 -11.14
CA THR A 34 -1.61 5.84 -11.09
C THR A 34 -0.92 6.24 -12.39
N GLY A 35 -0.74 5.33 -13.33
CA GLY A 35 0.03 5.53 -14.56
C GLY A 35 1.55 5.60 -14.35
N TYR A 36 2.07 5.36 -13.14
CA TYR A 36 3.49 5.41 -12.82
C TYR A 36 4.10 4.02 -12.68
N HIS A 37 5.26 3.82 -13.30
CA HIS A 37 6.09 2.66 -13.03
C HIS A 37 6.81 2.81 -11.68
N THR A 38 6.82 1.72 -10.90
CA THR A 38 7.58 1.64 -9.66
C THR A 38 8.47 0.41 -9.64
N SER A 39 9.61 0.53 -8.98
CA SER A 39 10.47 -0.60 -8.63
C SER A 39 10.24 -0.94 -7.16
N LEU A 40 9.79 -2.16 -6.88
CA LEU A 40 9.55 -2.60 -5.51
C LEU A 40 10.87 -2.86 -4.79
N LEU A 41 10.98 -2.32 -3.57
CA LEU A 41 12.09 -2.60 -2.66
C LEU A 41 11.82 -3.87 -1.88
N LEU A 42 12.82 -4.73 -1.82
CA LEU A 42 12.79 -5.90 -0.96
C LEU A 42 13.07 -5.46 0.48
N LEU A 43 12.02 -5.32 1.30
CA LEU A 43 12.17 -5.15 2.74
C LEU A 43 12.42 -6.52 3.40
N THR A 44 13.68 -6.94 3.51
CA THR A 44 14.03 -8.15 4.27
C THR A 44 14.08 -7.85 5.77
N ARG A 45 12.93 -7.80 6.43
CA ARG A 45 12.85 -8.01 7.88
C ARG A 45 11.89 -9.16 8.16
N THR A 46 12.32 -10.36 7.82
CA THR A 46 11.75 -11.57 8.42
C THR A 46 12.21 -11.58 9.87
N SER A 47 11.40 -11.03 10.77
CA SER A 47 11.57 -11.38 12.17
C SER A 47 11.11 -12.84 12.37
N GLN A 48 11.62 -13.53 13.37
CA GLN A 48 11.29 -14.94 13.61
C GLN A 48 9.85 -15.11 14.14
N PRO A 49 9.01 -16.00 13.57
CA PRO A 49 7.62 -16.22 13.98
C PRO A 49 7.45 -16.74 15.42
N ALA A 50 8.49 -17.35 16.00
CA ALA A 50 8.39 -18.09 17.25
C ALA A 50 7.96 -17.23 18.46
N LEU A 51 8.41 -15.97 18.52
CA LEU A 51 8.07 -15.05 19.61
C LEU A 51 6.64 -14.47 19.48
N ALA A 52 6.15 -14.35 18.25
CA ALA A 52 4.80 -13.86 17.94
C ALA A 52 3.71 -14.79 18.47
N LEU A 53 3.96 -16.10 18.43
CA LEU A 53 2.98 -17.12 18.79
C LEU A 53 2.69 -17.16 20.30
N SER A 54 3.62 -16.71 21.13
CA SER A 54 3.51 -16.73 22.60
C SER A 54 3.03 -15.42 23.22
N ASP A 55 3.01 -14.31 22.46
CA ASP A 55 2.62 -12.98 22.95
C ASP A 55 1.60 -12.33 21.99
N PRO A 56 0.31 -12.29 22.38
CA PRO A 56 -0.75 -11.65 21.58
C PRO A 56 -0.58 -10.13 21.41
N SER A 57 0.24 -9.49 22.24
CA SER A 57 0.58 -8.06 22.13
C SER A 57 1.80 -7.81 21.23
N HIS A 58 2.42 -8.88 20.72
CA HIS A 58 3.59 -8.77 19.86
C HIS A 58 3.25 -7.97 18.60
N PRO A 59 4.17 -7.10 18.11
CA PRO A 59 3.96 -6.27 16.93
C PRO A 59 3.42 -7.00 15.69
N TYR A 60 3.69 -8.30 15.49
CA TYR A 60 3.11 -9.07 14.38
C TYR A 60 1.59 -9.21 14.39
N HIS A 61 0.97 -9.30 15.57
CA HIS A 61 -0.50 -9.33 15.64
C HIS A 61 -1.08 -7.97 15.24
N ALA A 62 -0.34 -6.88 15.47
CA ALA A 62 -0.67 -5.57 14.93
C ALA A 62 -0.34 -5.47 13.42
N GLU A 63 0.66 -6.19 12.91
CA GLU A 63 0.99 -6.29 11.47
C GLU A 63 -0.12 -7.02 10.69
N ALA A 64 -0.60 -8.15 11.19
CA ALA A 64 -1.69 -8.90 10.58
C ALA A 64 -3.02 -8.12 10.55
N LYS A 65 -3.24 -7.19 11.49
CA LYS A 65 -4.41 -6.30 11.51
C LYS A 65 -4.28 -5.11 10.57
N ALA A 66 -3.08 -4.59 10.36
CA ALA A 66 -2.85 -3.47 9.42
C ALA A 66 -2.88 -3.93 7.95
N ALA A 67 -2.57 -5.20 7.70
CA ALA A 67 -2.77 -5.85 6.42
C ALA A 67 -4.25 -6.23 6.15
N GLN A 68 -5.21 -5.82 7.00
CA GLN A 68 -6.63 -6.09 6.78
C GLN A 68 -7.34 -4.81 6.37
N CYS A 69 -8.12 -4.90 5.30
CA CYS A 69 -9.03 -3.85 4.86
C CYS A 69 -10.43 -4.46 4.73
N THR A 70 -11.45 -3.75 5.20
CA THR A 70 -12.83 -4.15 4.97
C THR A 70 -13.36 -3.39 3.77
N ALA A 71 -13.79 -4.11 2.73
CA ALA A 71 -14.46 -3.51 1.58
C ALA A 71 -15.82 -2.92 1.99
N GLU A 72 -16.38 -2.05 1.17
CA GLU A 72 -17.69 -1.41 1.44
C GLU A 72 -18.82 -2.42 1.61
N ASP A 73 -18.72 -3.60 0.98
CA ASP A 73 -19.67 -4.71 1.09
C ASP A 73 -19.50 -5.56 2.37
N GLY A 74 -18.56 -5.19 3.26
CA GLY A 74 -18.24 -5.91 4.49
C GLY A 74 -17.28 -7.08 4.30
N THR A 75 -16.78 -7.33 3.09
CA THR A 75 -15.80 -8.39 2.83
C THR A 75 -14.45 -8.03 3.43
N LEU A 76 -13.87 -8.96 4.19
CA LEU A 76 -12.50 -8.82 4.70
C LEU A 76 -11.49 -9.17 3.59
N ALA A 77 -10.63 -8.21 3.27
CA ALA A 77 -9.49 -8.39 2.37
C ALA A 77 -8.18 -8.39 3.17
N VAL A 78 -7.27 -9.29 2.81
CA VAL A 78 -5.88 -9.27 3.27
C VAL A 78 -5.04 -8.60 2.18
N VAL A 79 -4.45 -7.45 2.51
CA VAL A 79 -3.71 -6.57 1.62
C VAL A 79 -2.25 -6.51 2.06
N PRO A 80 -1.35 -7.27 1.41
CA PRO A 80 0.08 -7.14 1.65
C PRO A 80 0.62 -5.87 0.99
N TRP A 81 1.20 -4.99 1.79
CA TRP A 81 1.78 -3.73 1.33
C TRP A 81 3.26 -3.88 0.94
N TYR A 82 3.66 -3.13 -0.08
CA TYR A 82 5.04 -3.06 -0.58
C TYR A 82 5.53 -1.63 -0.65
N VAL A 83 6.85 -1.46 -0.57
CA VAL A 83 7.49 -0.15 -0.78
C VAL A 83 7.96 -0.08 -2.21
N GLY A 84 7.41 0.86 -2.98
CA GLY A 84 7.86 1.17 -4.33
C GLY A 84 8.72 2.43 -4.37
N VAL A 85 9.69 2.45 -5.26
CA VAL A 85 10.40 3.67 -5.68
C VAL A 85 9.89 4.05 -7.07
N GLY A 86 9.47 5.29 -7.24
CA GLY A 86 9.04 5.86 -8.51
C GLY A 86 9.64 7.24 -8.74
N ASP A 87 9.64 7.69 -10.00
CA ASP A 87 10.12 9.00 -10.40
C ASP A 87 8.98 10.03 -10.36
N SER A 88 9.01 10.91 -9.37
CA SER A 88 8.02 11.98 -9.21
C SER A 88 8.05 13.05 -10.31
N THR A 89 9.10 13.08 -11.13
CA THR A 89 9.23 14.01 -12.26
C THR A 89 8.69 13.44 -13.57
N ALA A 90 8.41 12.14 -13.61
CA ALA A 90 7.82 11.49 -14.75
C ALA A 90 6.34 11.93 -14.94
N LYS A 91 5.87 11.83 -16.18
CA LYS A 91 4.45 12.02 -16.49
C LYS A 91 3.73 10.69 -16.35
N PRO A 92 2.54 10.65 -15.72
CA PRO A 92 1.76 9.41 -15.65
C PRO A 92 1.32 9.01 -17.07
N VAL A 93 1.32 7.71 -17.33
CA VAL A 93 0.76 7.14 -18.56
C VAL A 93 -0.77 7.22 -18.47
N ALA A 94 -1.41 7.78 -19.49
CA ALA A 94 -2.87 7.91 -19.53
C ALA A 94 -3.54 6.61 -20.01
N GLY A 95 -4.78 6.39 -19.56
CA GLY A 95 -5.60 5.26 -20.01
C GLY A 95 -5.14 3.90 -19.46
N THR A 96 -4.52 3.89 -18.29
CA THR A 96 -4.07 2.67 -17.59
C THR A 96 -5.12 2.11 -16.63
N GLN A 97 -6.06 2.96 -16.19
CA GLN A 97 -7.12 2.62 -15.25
C GLN A 97 -8.24 1.80 -15.90
N MET A 98 -8.96 1.04 -15.07
CA MET A 98 -10.15 0.30 -15.47
C MET A 98 -11.34 1.24 -15.72
N GLU A 99 -12.38 0.77 -16.44
CA GLU A 99 -13.53 1.61 -16.81
C GLU A 99 -14.31 2.18 -15.61
N ASP A 100 -14.25 1.52 -14.46
CA ASP A 100 -14.90 1.92 -13.21
C ASP A 100 -13.99 2.73 -12.27
N GLU A 101 -12.75 3.02 -12.70
CA GLU A 101 -11.77 3.78 -11.93
C GLU A 101 -11.64 5.20 -12.47
N ASN A 102 -11.52 6.16 -11.56
CA ASN A 102 -11.31 7.57 -11.89
C ASN A 102 -10.42 8.23 -10.83
N TYR A 103 -9.21 7.71 -10.69
CA TYR A 103 -8.23 8.18 -9.72
C TYR A 103 -7.33 9.25 -10.31
N GLU A 104 -7.00 10.25 -9.50
CA GLU A 104 -5.89 11.18 -9.76
C GLU A 104 -4.66 10.78 -8.94
N ALA A 105 -3.53 10.59 -9.61
CA ALA A 105 -2.27 10.27 -8.94
C ALA A 105 -1.59 11.53 -8.39
N VAL A 106 -1.29 11.55 -7.10
CA VAL A 106 -0.58 12.66 -6.45
C VAL A 106 0.70 12.22 -5.75
N TRP A 107 1.71 13.07 -5.84
CA TRP A 107 2.92 13.01 -5.01
C TRP A 107 2.75 13.96 -3.84
N VAL A 108 2.81 13.41 -2.63
CA VAL A 108 2.63 14.16 -1.38
C VAL A 108 3.86 13.97 -0.50
N ALA A 109 4.15 14.98 0.32
CA ALA A 109 5.18 14.84 1.34
C ALA A 109 4.74 13.78 2.37
N TYR A 110 5.73 13.12 2.97
CA TYR A 110 5.49 12.03 3.90
C TYR A 110 4.68 12.46 5.13
N ASP A 111 5.01 13.61 5.69
CA ASP A 111 4.38 14.20 6.87
C ASP A 111 2.96 14.70 6.61
N GLU A 112 2.64 15.02 5.35
CA GLU A 112 1.30 15.44 4.93
C GLU A 112 0.37 14.24 4.70
N ALA A 113 0.90 13.13 4.17
CA ALA A 113 0.11 11.97 3.73
C ALA A 113 -0.85 11.40 4.79
N PRO A 114 -0.47 11.21 6.07
CA PRO A 114 -1.38 10.79 7.13
C PRO A 114 -2.64 11.65 7.30
N SER A 115 -2.53 12.96 7.09
CA SER A 115 -3.63 13.90 7.30
C SER A 115 -4.65 13.89 6.15
N LEU A 116 -4.25 13.37 4.99
CA LEU A 116 -5.07 13.29 3.78
C LEU A 116 -5.87 11.99 3.72
N MET A 117 -5.39 10.93 4.37
CA MET A 117 -6.00 9.61 4.32
C MET A 117 -7.12 9.48 5.36
N ALA A 118 -8.34 9.22 4.88
CA ALA A 118 -9.51 9.06 5.75
C ALA A 118 -9.46 7.77 6.59
N ASP A 119 -8.78 6.73 6.10
CA ASP A 119 -8.67 5.44 6.78
C ASP A 119 -7.34 5.32 7.55
N SER A 120 -7.47 5.10 8.86
CA SER A 120 -6.37 4.88 9.80
C SER A 120 -5.45 3.70 9.44
N VAL A 121 -5.92 2.75 8.62
CA VAL A 121 -5.09 1.63 8.13
C VAL A 121 -3.91 2.15 7.33
N TYR A 122 -4.10 3.19 6.51
CA TYR A 122 -3.03 3.75 5.70
C TYR A 122 -2.01 4.54 6.53
N ASP A 123 -2.46 5.30 7.54
CA ASP A 123 -1.57 6.03 8.47
C ASP A 123 -0.63 5.07 9.21
N LEU A 124 -1.15 3.95 9.69
CA LEU A 124 -0.36 2.96 10.41
C LEU A 124 0.77 2.37 9.53
N GLU A 125 0.49 2.10 8.26
CA GLU A 125 1.51 1.55 7.35
C GLU A 125 2.54 2.60 6.93
N LEU A 126 2.13 3.86 6.71
CA LEU A 126 3.08 4.95 6.47
C LEU A 126 4.04 5.16 7.65
N ARG A 127 3.54 5.11 8.90
CA ARG A 127 4.39 5.25 10.10
C ARG A 127 5.40 4.11 10.22
N ARG A 128 5.00 2.88 9.88
CA ARG A 128 5.88 1.70 9.94
C ARG A 128 6.95 1.67 8.87
N LEU A 129 6.62 2.15 7.67
CA LEU A 129 7.58 2.31 6.58
C LEU A 129 8.79 3.13 7.03
N VAL A 130 8.54 4.22 7.76
CA VAL A 130 9.58 5.13 8.25
C VAL A 130 10.38 4.54 9.40
N GLN A 131 9.74 3.83 10.33
CA GLN A 131 10.48 3.10 11.37
C GLN A 131 11.41 2.04 10.75
N THR A 132 10.99 1.44 9.63
CA THR A 132 11.79 0.44 8.91
C THR A 132 12.94 1.08 8.14
N ALA A 133 12.72 2.25 7.52
CA ALA A 133 13.74 2.98 6.76
C ALA A 133 14.77 3.72 7.63
N ASN A 134 14.36 4.28 8.78
CA ASN A 134 15.23 5.05 9.69
C ASN A 134 16.04 4.19 10.67
N GLY A 135 15.81 2.87 10.68
CA GLY A 135 16.58 1.91 11.47
C GLY A 135 17.75 1.28 10.70
N ILE A 136 18.14 1.86 9.57
CA ILE A 136 19.29 1.52 8.71
C ILE A 136 20.44 2.46 9.01
#